data_AF-A0A1G0GIR1-F1
#
_entry.id   AF-A0A1G0GIR1-F1
#
_cell.length_a   1.000
_cell.length_b   1.000
_cell.length_c   1.000
_cell.angle_alpha   90.00
_cell.angle_beta   90.00
_cell.angle_gamma   90.00
#
_symmetry.space_group_name_H-M   'P 1'
#
loop_
_entity.id
_entity.type
_entity.pdbx_description
1 polymer ?
#
loop_
_entity_poly.entity_id
_entity_poly.type
_entity_poly.pdbx_seq_one_letter_code
_entity_poly.pdbx_strand_id
1 'polypeptide(L)'
;MLPRSITVQKKVLSFSNKVIGGWPFPSHKYFLLNKPDTKPESISITITGAAPPEVNLSQIDIPPKLSFSISPERVKKIFSQILTITCDPFAVAEYLKPLDAELAALMQARGLVIDENILPDYLLTGCGFFIPGPPKIPPYHKGRLLDELLLSKEQPEGININGAPIFFAVLSREEVEEIVSNGEIFGEEEQISNVNFHGTYTHRLMIQALWIAAQKGELDLTIDEKTKQKLSLRQFLELLIMVKYDNESLWLQSFDNFIDSISSHDLLKKLSEGISSADISKLNPGGYSYSDRSPFVFHMLLVCFGKELGLPTIQRFLLDHSYKDAYKMLHKAEQHIESSRESLAGTNKTDMYIRLMNILATMAHNFGGVPYKSFFTIDPASYVPPEEKYAVSSPGIARPKSGAKKPIGRYGSWDEYIKASSLSGSFFKNTTTNIENKNEPTTLEKGVNRR
;
A
#
# COMPACT_ATOMS: atom_id res chain seq x y z
N MET A 1 22.65 1.66 -20.95
CA MET A 1 23.28 1.70 -19.61
C MET A 1 22.98 0.38 -18.93
N LEU A 2 23.93 -0.21 -18.19
CA LEU A 2 23.62 -1.36 -17.34
C LEU A 2 22.69 -0.87 -16.20
N PRO A 3 21.65 -1.63 -15.83
CA PRO A 3 20.79 -1.25 -14.70
C PRO A 3 21.64 -1.11 -13.45
N ARG A 4 21.44 -0.02 -12.70
CA ARG A 4 22.09 0.15 -11.40
C ARG A 4 21.62 -0.99 -10.50
N SER A 5 22.55 -1.60 -9.80
CA SER A 5 22.23 -2.63 -8.82
C SER A 5 23.06 -2.45 -7.56
N ILE A 6 22.46 -2.78 -6.43
CA ILE A 6 23.16 -2.91 -5.14
C ILE A 6 22.80 -4.26 -4.54
N THR A 7 23.80 -4.94 -3.99
CA THR A 7 23.56 -6.16 -3.22
C THR A 7 23.79 -5.86 -1.75
N VAL A 8 22.80 -6.14 -0.91
CA VAL A 8 22.86 -5.94 0.54
C VAL A 8 22.70 -7.24 1.28
N GLN A 9 23.51 -7.42 2.33
CA GLN A 9 23.36 -8.54 3.27
C GLN A 9 22.35 -8.14 4.35
N LYS A 10 21.28 -8.93 4.50
CA LYS A 10 20.29 -8.74 5.56
C LYS A 10 20.17 -9.99 6.39
N LYS A 11 20.05 -9.81 7.70
CA LYS A 11 19.57 -10.85 8.61
C LYS A 11 18.06 -10.84 8.55
N VAL A 12 17.47 -11.96 8.15
CA VAL A 12 16.04 -12.14 8.02
C VAL A 12 15.57 -13.26 8.93
N LEU A 13 14.33 -13.16 9.40
CA LEU A 13 13.60 -14.29 9.95
C LEU A 13 12.81 -14.90 8.80
N SER A 14 13.29 -16.05 8.31
CA SER A 14 12.66 -16.82 7.25
C SER A 14 11.57 -17.70 7.86
N PHE A 15 10.37 -17.66 7.29
CA PHE A 15 9.23 -18.46 7.75
C PHE A 15 9.04 -19.70 6.87
N SER A 16 8.78 -20.86 7.47
CA SER A 16 8.46 -22.06 6.68
C SER A 16 7.08 -21.90 6.03
N ASN A 17 7.04 -21.69 4.71
CA ASN A 17 5.83 -21.57 3.89
C ASN A 17 4.95 -22.84 3.83
N LYS A 18 5.21 -23.86 4.67
CA LYS A 18 4.44 -25.12 4.67
C LYS A 18 2.98 -24.95 5.06
N VAL A 19 2.63 -23.83 5.70
CA VAL A 19 1.24 -23.47 6.03
C VAL A 19 0.93 -22.14 5.35
N ILE A 20 0.49 -22.21 4.10
CA ILE A 20 -0.14 -21.07 3.42
C ILE A 20 -1.48 -20.88 4.11
N GLY A 21 -1.70 -19.70 4.68
CA GLY A 21 -3.00 -19.35 5.26
C GLY A 21 -4.05 -19.42 4.17
N GLY A 22 -4.97 -20.38 4.25
CA GLY A 22 -6.17 -20.35 3.43
C GLY A 22 -7.02 -19.13 3.79
N TRP A 23 -8.17 -18.96 3.11
CA TRP A 23 -9.17 -17.96 3.47
C TRP A 23 -9.51 -18.00 4.97
N PRO A 24 -9.84 -16.87 5.62
CA PRO A 24 -10.04 -16.80 7.07
C PRO A 24 -11.22 -17.65 7.53
N PHE A 25 -10.96 -18.93 7.77
CA PHE A 25 -11.82 -19.89 8.44
C PHE A 25 -11.48 -19.94 9.94
N PRO A 26 -12.35 -20.53 10.78
CA PRO A 26 -12.13 -20.71 12.22
C PRO A 26 -10.77 -21.32 12.62
N SER A 27 -10.09 -22.00 11.70
CA SER A 27 -8.74 -22.57 11.87
C SER A 27 -7.61 -21.54 12.02
N HIS A 28 -7.80 -20.27 11.65
CA HIS A 28 -6.77 -19.22 11.81
C HIS A 28 -6.49 -18.82 13.25
N LYS A 29 -7.44 -19.08 14.17
CA LYS A 29 -7.27 -18.84 15.61
C LYS A 29 -6.13 -19.69 16.17
N TYR A 30 -6.15 -20.99 15.86
CA TYR A 30 -5.07 -21.91 16.20
C TYR A 30 -3.76 -21.57 15.49
N PHE A 31 -3.81 -21.03 14.26
CA PHE A 31 -2.60 -20.56 13.59
C PHE A 31 -1.94 -19.44 14.39
N LEU A 32 -2.69 -18.41 14.81
CA LEU A 32 -2.16 -17.26 15.56
C LEU A 32 -1.59 -17.63 16.94
N LEU A 33 -2.15 -18.64 17.60
CA LEU A 33 -1.74 -19.07 18.95
C LEU A 33 -0.44 -19.89 18.98
N ASN A 34 -0.05 -20.50 17.86
CA ASN A 34 1.14 -21.36 17.78
C ASN A 34 2.44 -20.54 17.66
N LYS A 35 3.60 -21.08 18.07
CA LYS A 35 4.90 -20.45 17.79
C LYS A 35 5.25 -20.57 16.30
N PRO A 36 5.62 -19.49 15.59
CA PRO A 36 6.00 -19.54 14.18
C PRO A 36 7.32 -20.33 14.00
N ASP A 37 7.37 -21.22 13.01
CA ASP A 37 8.62 -21.90 12.62
C ASP A 37 9.48 -20.93 11.81
N THR A 38 10.25 -20.11 12.54
CA THR A 38 11.16 -19.11 11.97
C THR A 38 12.60 -19.54 12.15
N LYS A 39 13.41 -19.28 11.12
CA LYS A 39 14.86 -19.49 11.15
C LYS A 39 15.56 -18.19 10.81
N PRO A 40 16.51 -17.72 11.67
CA PRO A 40 17.34 -16.60 11.32
C PRO A 40 18.30 -17.01 10.21
N GLU A 41 18.30 -16.26 9.11
CA GLU A 41 19.13 -16.51 7.94
C GLU A 41 19.81 -15.20 7.53
N SER A 42 21.04 -15.28 7.03
CA SER A 42 21.69 -14.16 6.37
C SER A 42 21.54 -14.36 4.87
N ILE A 43 20.87 -13.42 4.21
CA ILE A 43 20.63 -13.50 2.77
C ILE A 43 21.18 -12.27 2.07
N SER A 44 21.66 -12.50 0.85
CA SER A 44 22.05 -11.44 -0.08
C SER A 44 20.81 -11.03 -0.85
N ILE A 45 20.52 -9.73 -0.91
CA ILE A 45 19.38 -9.19 -1.65
C ILE A 45 19.94 -8.22 -2.68
N THR A 46 19.68 -8.49 -3.95
CA THR A 46 20.10 -7.60 -5.02
C THR A 46 18.91 -6.73 -5.41
N ILE A 47 19.01 -5.43 -5.16
CA ILE A 47 18.05 -4.46 -5.69
C ILE A 47 18.55 -4.05 -7.05
N THR A 48 17.80 -4.40 -8.09
CA THR A 48 18.08 -4.05 -9.48
C THR A 48 16.76 -3.69 -10.16
N GLY A 49 16.81 -2.69 -11.05
CA GLY A 49 15.68 -2.33 -11.89
C GLY A 49 15.33 -3.44 -12.89
N ALA A 50 14.05 -3.51 -13.25
CA ALA A 50 13.55 -4.34 -14.34
C ALA A 50 13.78 -3.65 -15.69
N ALA A 51 13.90 -4.42 -16.77
CA ALA A 51 13.86 -3.85 -18.11
C ALA A 51 12.44 -3.29 -18.38
N PRO A 52 12.29 -2.03 -18.84
CA PRO A 52 10.98 -1.51 -19.19
C PRO A 52 10.42 -2.29 -20.38
N PRO A 53 9.13 -2.65 -20.38
CA PRO A 53 8.51 -3.31 -21.51
C PRO A 53 8.47 -2.38 -22.72
N GLU A 54 8.53 -2.95 -23.93
CA GLU A 54 8.35 -2.18 -25.15
C GLU A 54 6.89 -1.75 -25.31
N VAL A 55 6.67 -0.47 -25.57
CA VAL A 55 5.33 0.09 -25.80
C VAL A 55 4.97 0.00 -27.28
N ASN A 56 3.91 -0.73 -27.60
CA ASN A 56 3.37 -0.80 -28.97
C ASN A 56 2.35 0.31 -29.22
N LEU A 57 2.52 1.03 -30.34
CA LEU A 57 1.62 2.12 -30.74
C LEU A 57 0.19 1.62 -31.00
N SER A 58 0.03 0.40 -31.52
CA SER A 58 -1.28 -0.16 -31.87
C SER A 58 -2.15 -0.51 -30.66
N GLN A 59 -1.58 -0.53 -29.46
CA GLN A 59 -2.28 -0.83 -28.21
C GLN A 59 -2.71 0.43 -27.46
N ILE A 60 -2.33 1.62 -27.96
CA ILE A 60 -2.69 2.90 -27.36
C ILE A 60 -4.07 3.33 -27.88
N ASP A 61 -4.99 3.53 -26.95
CA ASP A 61 -6.32 4.08 -27.22
C ASP A 61 -6.47 5.43 -26.51
N ILE A 62 -6.66 6.49 -27.30
CA ILE A 62 -6.82 7.86 -26.81
C ILE A 62 -8.31 8.21 -26.89
N PRO A 63 -8.99 8.44 -25.75
CA PRO A 63 -10.39 8.79 -25.78
C PRO A 63 -10.60 10.18 -26.39
N PRO A 64 -11.76 10.43 -27.04
CA PRO A 64 -12.03 11.70 -27.72
C PRO A 64 -12.24 12.90 -26.77
N LYS A 65 -12.24 12.70 -25.45
CA LYS A 65 -12.65 13.69 -24.44
C LYS A 65 -11.50 14.20 -23.55
N LEU A 66 -10.25 14.14 -24.00
CA LEU A 66 -9.15 14.81 -23.29
C LEU A 66 -9.31 16.33 -23.33
N SER A 67 -8.90 17.04 -22.27
CA SER A 67 -8.86 18.49 -22.21
C SER A 67 -7.77 19.13 -23.11
N PHE A 68 -6.97 18.29 -23.77
CA PHE A 68 -5.91 18.66 -24.69
C PHE A 68 -5.82 17.66 -25.85
N SER A 69 -5.20 18.08 -26.96
CA SER A 69 -4.92 17.20 -28.10
C SER A 69 -3.52 16.62 -27.97
N ILE A 70 -3.34 15.31 -28.21
CA ILE A 70 -2.05 14.63 -28.18
C ILE A 70 -2.03 13.52 -29.22
N SER A 71 -0.89 13.30 -29.88
CA SER A 71 -0.75 12.22 -30.86
C SER A 71 -0.41 10.88 -30.17
N PRO A 72 -0.80 9.72 -30.75
CA PRO A 72 -0.42 8.41 -30.25
C PRO A 72 1.10 8.22 -30.09
N GLU A 73 1.91 8.77 -30.99
CA GLU A 73 3.38 8.68 -30.92
C GLU A 73 3.92 9.43 -29.71
N ARG A 74 3.31 10.57 -29.38
CA ARG A 74 3.67 11.36 -28.21
C ARG A 74 3.30 10.63 -26.92
N VAL A 75 2.10 10.04 -26.88
CA VAL A 75 1.70 9.17 -25.77
C VAL A 75 2.68 8.01 -25.60
N LYS A 76 3.02 7.30 -26.68
CA LYS A 76 4.00 6.21 -26.66
C LYS A 76 5.33 6.66 -26.05
N LYS A 77 5.84 7.82 -26.45
CA LYS A 77 7.10 8.38 -25.92
C LYS A 77 7.00 8.67 -24.43
N ILE A 78 5.97 9.38 -23.99
CA ILE A 78 5.72 9.70 -22.57
C ILE A 78 5.62 8.41 -21.76
N PHE A 79 4.80 7.46 -22.22
CA PHE A 79 4.58 6.20 -21.52
C PHE A 79 5.86 5.35 -21.43
N SER A 80 6.65 5.28 -22.51
CA SER A 80 7.95 4.59 -22.48
C SER A 80 8.92 5.23 -21.47
N GLN A 81 8.92 6.56 -21.34
CA GLN A 81 9.74 7.25 -20.36
C GLN A 81 9.26 7.00 -18.93
N ILE A 82 7.95 6.98 -18.70
CA ILE A 82 7.37 6.62 -17.40
C ILE A 82 7.81 5.20 -17.02
N LEU A 83 7.64 4.22 -17.91
CA LEU A 83 8.05 2.84 -17.65
C LEU A 83 9.56 2.72 -17.41
N THR A 84 10.37 3.51 -18.12
CA THR A 84 11.83 3.54 -17.88
C THR A 84 12.15 4.02 -16.47
N ILE A 85 11.40 5.01 -15.96
CA ILE A 85 11.57 5.52 -14.60
C ILE A 85 11.03 4.52 -13.57
N THR A 86 9.78 4.07 -13.73
CA THR A 86 9.08 3.25 -12.72
C THR A 86 9.56 1.79 -12.66
N CYS A 87 10.27 1.31 -13.69
CA CYS A 87 10.96 0.03 -13.63
C CYS A 87 12.34 0.11 -12.95
N ASP A 88 12.87 1.29 -12.63
CA ASP A 88 14.16 1.46 -11.96
C ASP A 88 14.02 2.12 -10.57
N PRO A 89 14.12 1.33 -9.48
CA PRO A 89 14.08 1.85 -8.11
C PRO A 89 15.07 2.98 -7.82
N PHE A 90 16.23 2.97 -8.49
CA PHE A 90 17.22 4.03 -8.33
C PHE A 90 16.83 5.32 -9.04
N ALA A 91 16.10 5.23 -10.15
CA ALA A 91 15.58 6.39 -10.84
C ALA A 91 14.50 7.06 -10.01
N VAL A 92 13.50 6.30 -9.55
CA VAL A 92 12.44 6.82 -8.66
C VAL A 92 13.05 7.43 -7.40
N ALA A 93 14.00 6.73 -6.76
CA ALA A 93 14.65 7.25 -5.56
C ALA A 93 15.44 8.55 -5.80
N GLU A 94 16.13 8.67 -6.93
CA GLU A 94 16.85 9.90 -7.29
C GLU A 94 15.90 11.11 -7.37
N TYR A 95 14.69 10.92 -7.88
CA TYR A 95 13.69 11.99 -7.93
C TYR A 95 13.04 12.29 -6.58
N LEU A 96 13.06 11.36 -5.64
CA LEU A 96 12.54 11.57 -4.28
C LEU A 96 13.54 12.20 -3.30
N LYS A 97 14.84 12.22 -3.61
CA LYS A 97 15.88 12.81 -2.74
C LYS A 97 15.60 14.26 -2.30
N PRO A 98 15.12 15.18 -3.16
CA PRO A 98 14.77 16.52 -2.70
C PRO A 98 13.67 16.51 -1.63
N LEU A 99 12.66 15.66 -1.80
CA LEU A 99 11.58 15.50 -0.83
C LEU A 99 12.08 14.89 0.49
N ASP A 100 12.98 13.90 0.44
CA ASP A 100 13.61 13.32 1.63
C ASP A 100 14.38 14.37 2.45
N ALA A 101 15.17 15.21 1.77
CA ALA A 101 15.94 16.27 2.41
C ALA A 101 15.04 17.36 3.03
N GLU A 102 13.98 17.77 2.32
CA GLU A 102 13.00 18.72 2.85
C GLU A 102 12.22 18.15 4.05
N LEU A 103 11.84 16.87 4.00
CA LEU A 103 11.23 16.18 5.12
C LEU A 103 12.19 16.13 6.32
N ALA A 104 13.48 15.87 6.10
CA ALA A 104 14.48 15.84 7.15
C ALA A 104 14.61 17.20 7.85
N ALA A 105 14.67 18.28 7.07
CA ALA A 105 14.71 19.64 7.59
C ALA A 105 13.43 19.98 8.38
N LEU A 106 12.25 19.57 7.90
CA LEU A 106 10.98 19.76 8.62
C LEU A 106 10.94 18.98 9.93
N MET A 107 11.38 17.73 9.92
CA MET A 107 11.45 16.89 11.12
C MET A 107 12.38 17.52 12.17
N GLN A 108 13.57 17.96 11.75
CA GLN A 108 14.54 18.63 12.62
C GLN A 108 13.97 19.94 13.19
N ALA A 109 13.38 20.79 12.35
CA ALA A 109 12.80 22.07 12.77
C ALA A 109 11.64 21.89 13.77
N ARG A 110 10.97 20.74 13.74
CA ARG A 110 9.86 20.40 14.64
C ARG A 110 10.27 19.50 15.81
N GLY A 111 11.56 19.23 15.97
CA GLY A 111 12.09 18.39 17.06
C GLY A 111 11.67 16.92 16.97
N LEU A 112 11.25 16.43 15.80
CA LEU A 112 10.93 15.02 15.60
C LEU A 112 12.21 14.24 15.29
N VAL A 113 12.69 13.48 16.27
CA VAL A 113 13.85 12.59 16.11
C VAL A 113 13.38 11.15 16.12
N ILE A 114 13.50 10.46 14.98
CA ILE A 114 13.29 9.02 14.85
C ILE A 114 14.68 8.37 14.75
N ASP A 115 15.00 7.50 15.71
CA ASP A 115 16.30 6.85 15.82
C ASP A 115 16.72 6.14 14.52
N GLU A 116 17.87 6.52 13.99
CA GLU A 116 18.46 6.01 12.74
C GLU A 116 19.11 4.64 12.89
N ASN A 117 19.41 4.24 14.12
CA ASN A 117 20.11 3.00 14.41
C ASN A 117 19.14 1.82 14.59
N ILE A 118 17.85 2.09 14.77
CA ILE A 118 16.84 1.06 14.90
C ILE A 118 16.32 0.70 13.51
N LEU A 119 17.05 -0.20 12.85
CA LEU A 119 16.58 -0.85 11.63
C LEU A 119 15.60 -1.96 11.99
N PRO A 120 14.55 -2.17 11.17
CA PRO A 120 13.62 -3.28 11.38
C PRO A 120 14.42 -4.60 11.30
N ASP A 121 14.05 -5.60 12.11
CA ASP A 121 14.33 -6.97 11.64
C ASP A 121 13.63 -7.15 10.30
N TYR A 122 14.07 -8.07 9.47
CA TYR A 122 13.42 -8.30 8.18
C TYR A 122 12.70 -9.63 8.23
N LEU A 123 11.46 -9.64 7.77
CA LEU A 123 10.73 -10.86 7.49
C LEU A 123 10.82 -11.15 6.00
N LEU A 124 11.17 -12.39 5.71
CA LEU A 124 11.00 -12.96 4.39
C LEU A 124 9.83 -13.93 4.47
N THR A 125 8.76 -13.63 3.75
CA THR A 125 7.50 -14.34 3.93
C THR A 125 6.70 -14.53 2.65
N GLY A 126 5.79 -15.52 2.66
CA GLY A 126 4.95 -15.88 1.55
C GLY A 126 5.78 -16.18 0.31
N CYS A 127 5.50 -15.45 -0.76
CA CYS A 127 6.16 -15.58 -2.06
C CYS A 127 7.56 -14.94 -2.14
N GLY A 128 8.17 -14.58 -1.01
CA GLY A 128 9.45 -13.88 -0.93
C GLY A 128 9.31 -12.37 -0.74
N PHE A 129 8.20 -11.90 -0.17
CA PHE A 129 8.05 -10.50 0.21
C PHE A 129 9.00 -10.14 1.33
N PHE A 130 9.68 -9.01 1.16
CA PHE A 130 10.50 -8.37 2.19
C PHE A 130 9.65 -7.38 2.97
N ILE A 131 9.41 -7.67 4.24
CA ILE A 131 8.54 -6.88 5.10
C ILE A 131 9.31 -6.45 6.34
N PRO A 132 9.01 -5.28 6.92
CA PRO A 132 9.47 -4.96 8.25
C PRO A 132 9.05 -6.05 9.25
N GLY A 133 10.02 -6.54 10.01
CA GLY A 133 9.83 -7.38 11.19
C GLY A 133 9.26 -6.57 12.36
N PRO A 134 8.96 -7.24 13.48
CA PRO A 134 8.25 -6.64 14.61
C PRO A 134 8.82 -5.28 15.06
N PRO A 135 7.97 -4.32 15.45
CA PRO A 135 8.40 -2.97 15.81
C PRO A 135 9.40 -2.97 16.95
N LYS A 136 10.57 -2.37 16.69
CA LYS A 136 11.61 -2.10 17.70
C LYS A 136 11.63 -0.66 18.20
N ILE A 137 10.93 0.24 17.49
CA ILE A 137 10.79 1.64 17.86
C ILE A 137 9.48 1.86 18.64
N PRO A 138 9.45 2.86 19.54
CA PRO A 138 8.18 3.38 20.05
C PRO A 138 7.36 4.03 18.93
N PRO A 139 6.02 4.14 19.09
CA PRO A 139 5.22 4.91 18.15
C PRO A 139 5.49 6.42 18.30
N TYR A 140 5.48 7.15 17.18
CA TYR A 140 5.71 8.60 17.16
C TYR A 140 4.47 9.41 16.80
N HIS A 141 4.26 10.57 17.39
CA HIS A 141 3.39 11.57 16.80
C HIS A 141 4.17 12.31 15.72
N LYS A 142 3.90 11.99 14.45
CA LYS A 142 4.60 12.61 13.30
C LYS A 142 3.90 13.84 12.74
N GLY A 143 2.83 14.30 13.40
CA GLY A 143 1.92 15.30 12.84
C GLY A 143 1.37 14.89 11.48
N ARG A 144 1.11 15.88 10.63
CA ARG A 144 0.82 15.72 9.19
C ARG A 144 2.02 16.11 8.34
N LEU A 145 3.26 15.94 8.82
CA LEU A 145 4.44 16.56 8.19
C LEU A 145 4.65 16.16 6.73
N LEU A 146 4.64 14.86 6.42
CA LEU A 146 4.78 14.40 5.03
C LEU A 146 3.58 14.81 4.17
N ASP A 147 2.37 14.77 4.73
CA ASP A 147 1.15 15.22 4.04
C ASP A 147 1.18 16.73 3.72
N GLU A 148 1.56 17.57 4.69
CA GLU A 148 1.74 19.02 4.53
C GLU A 148 2.84 19.33 3.52
N LEU A 149 3.96 18.60 3.56
CA LEU A 149 5.04 18.76 2.59
C LEU A 149 4.57 18.43 1.17
N LEU A 150 3.90 17.29 0.98
CA LEU A 150 3.36 16.89 -0.31
C LEU A 150 2.30 17.90 -0.81
N LEU A 151 1.38 18.34 0.05
CA LEU A 151 0.39 19.37 -0.30
C LEU A 151 1.06 20.67 -0.73
N SER A 152 2.17 21.06 -0.11
CA SER A 152 2.92 22.26 -0.51
C SER A 152 3.53 22.18 -1.91
N LYS A 153 3.71 20.97 -2.45
CA LYS A 153 4.18 20.72 -3.83
C LYS A 153 3.02 20.54 -4.80
N GLU A 154 1.94 19.92 -4.35
CA GLU A 154 0.75 19.61 -5.15
C GLU A 154 -0.13 20.83 -5.43
N GLN A 155 -0.41 21.64 -4.40
CA GLN A 155 -1.36 22.76 -4.50
C GLN A 155 -0.97 23.85 -5.51
N PRO A 156 0.31 24.24 -5.63
CA PRO A 156 0.74 25.18 -6.68
C PRO A 156 0.48 24.67 -8.11
N GLU A 157 0.41 23.35 -8.30
CA GLU A 157 0.16 22.69 -9.57
C GLU A 157 -1.35 22.43 -9.82
N GLY A 158 -2.21 22.95 -8.93
CA GLY A 158 -3.66 22.76 -8.99
C GLY A 158 -4.12 21.37 -8.56
N ILE A 159 -3.28 20.63 -7.84
CA ILE A 159 -3.56 19.28 -7.32
C ILE A 159 -3.89 19.37 -5.83
N ASN A 160 -4.87 18.57 -5.36
CA ASN A 160 -5.25 18.49 -3.94
C ASN A 160 -5.48 19.87 -3.29
N ILE A 161 -6.08 20.81 -4.03
CA ILE A 161 -6.35 22.19 -3.57
C ILE A 161 -7.14 22.19 -2.25
N ASN A 162 -8.05 21.23 -2.09
CA ASN A 162 -8.90 21.07 -0.91
C ASN A 162 -8.32 20.09 0.14
N GLY A 163 -7.02 19.77 0.03
CA GLY A 163 -6.38 18.68 0.76
C GLY A 163 -6.53 17.34 0.03
N ALA A 164 -5.66 16.38 0.36
CA ALA A 164 -5.73 15.04 -0.20
C ALA A 164 -6.99 14.32 0.31
N PRO A 165 -7.85 13.80 -0.59
CA PRO A 165 -9.02 13.04 -0.16
C PRO A 165 -8.62 11.69 0.43
N ILE A 166 -9.50 11.16 1.28
CA ILE A 166 -9.47 9.77 1.74
C ILE A 166 -10.72 9.05 1.25
N PHE A 167 -10.57 7.79 0.84
CA PHE A 167 -11.69 6.92 0.47
C PHE A 167 -12.05 6.04 1.66
N PHE A 168 -13.29 6.17 2.13
CA PHE A 168 -13.81 5.41 3.27
C PHE A 168 -14.86 4.37 2.87
N ALA A 169 -15.28 4.36 1.60
CA ALA A 169 -16.12 3.33 1.02
C ALA A 169 -15.49 2.75 -0.25
N VAL A 170 -16.03 1.64 -0.74
CA VAL A 170 -15.65 1.09 -2.05
C VAL A 170 -16.22 1.99 -3.13
N LEU A 171 -15.35 2.53 -3.97
CA LEU A 171 -15.71 3.35 -5.13
C LEU A 171 -15.59 2.50 -6.40
N SER A 172 -16.42 2.79 -7.39
CA SER A 172 -16.27 2.22 -8.72
C SER A 172 -14.99 2.74 -9.38
N ARG A 173 -14.50 2.02 -10.38
CA ARG A 173 -13.33 2.45 -11.15
C ARG A 173 -13.56 3.81 -11.78
N GLU A 174 -14.73 4.01 -12.37
CA GLU A 174 -15.12 5.26 -13.03
C GLU A 174 -15.13 6.45 -12.04
N GLU A 175 -15.61 6.23 -10.81
CA GLU A 175 -15.60 7.26 -9.76
C GLU A 175 -14.16 7.65 -9.38
N VAL A 176 -13.27 6.67 -9.22
CA VAL A 176 -11.84 6.92 -8.93
C VAL A 176 -11.16 7.66 -10.09
N GLU A 177 -11.42 7.24 -11.33
CA GLU A 177 -10.87 7.87 -12.53
C GLU A 177 -11.32 9.35 -12.65
N GLU A 178 -12.58 9.65 -12.34
CA GLU A 178 -13.09 11.03 -12.31
C GLU A 178 -12.41 11.88 -11.22
N ILE A 179 -12.22 11.34 -10.02
CA ILE A 179 -11.55 12.03 -8.91
C ILE A 179 -10.10 12.38 -9.27
N VAL A 180 -9.35 11.40 -9.77
CA VAL A 180 -7.92 11.59 -10.09
C VAL A 180 -7.75 12.55 -11.28
N SER A 181 -8.58 12.44 -12.31
CA SER A 181 -8.55 13.37 -13.46
C SER A 181 -8.92 14.81 -13.08
N ASN A 182 -9.69 15.00 -12.00
CA ASN A 182 -9.95 16.32 -11.41
C ASN A 182 -8.78 16.90 -10.60
N GLY A 183 -7.65 16.19 -10.53
CA GLY A 183 -6.46 16.62 -9.81
C GLY A 183 -6.48 16.27 -8.33
N GLU A 184 -7.25 15.24 -7.95
CA GLU A 184 -7.34 14.79 -6.58
C GLU A 184 -6.60 13.45 -6.40
N ILE A 185 -5.34 13.53 -6.01
CA ILE A 185 -4.53 12.35 -5.70
C ILE A 185 -4.80 11.98 -4.25
N PHE A 186 -5.54 10.90 -4.05
CA PHE A 186 -5.94 10.43 -2.73
C PHE A 186 -4.75 9.96 -1.88
N GLY A 187 -4.88 10.15 -0.56
CA GLY A 187 -4.15 9.38 0.41
C GLY A 187 -4.93 8.10 0.69
N GLU A 188 -4.31 6.95 0.58
CA GLU A 188 -4.97 5.68 0.90
C GLU A 188 -4.99 5.51 2.42
N GLU A 189 -6.14 5.57 3.08
CA GLU A 189 -6.20 5.26 4.51
C GLU A 189 -7.44 4.43 4.93
N GLU A 190 -7.13 3.46 5.79
CA GLU A 190 -7.96 2.68 6.72
C GLU A 190 -8.84 1.52 6.22
N GLN A 191 -8.47 0.84 5.13
CA GLN A 191 -8.85 -0.58 4.99
C GLN A 191 -7.66 -1.48 5.36
N ILE A 192 -7.75 -2.07 6.55
CA ILE A 192 -6.65 -2.80 7.21
C ILE A 192 -5.96 -3.87 6.32
N SER A 193 -6.58 -4.36 5.24
CA SER A 193 -6.03 -5.45 4.41
C SER A 193 -5.21 -4.94 3.24
N ASN A 194 -5.47 -3.71 2.79
CA ASN A 194 -4.71 -3.09 1.71
C ASN A 194 -3.51 -2.28 2.26
N VAL A 195 -3.56 -1.91 3.55
CA VAL A 195 -2.74 -0.84 4.15
C VAL A 195 -1.31 -1.23 4.54
N ASN A 196 -0.98 -2.50 4.79
CA ASN A 196 0.41 -2.82 5.17
C ASN A 196 1.38 -2.80 4.00
N PHE A 197 0.89 -3.03 2.78
CA PHE A 197 1.72 -3.08 1.60
C PHE A 197 1.45 -1.95 0.61
N HIS A 198 0.22 -1.45 0.51
CA HIS A 198 -0.11 -0.27 -0.27
C HIS A 198 -0.12 0.93 0.70
N GLY A 199 1.01 1.62 0.82
CA GLY A 199 1.18 2.68 1.82
C GLY A 199 0.37 3.93 1.48
N THR A 200 -0.09 4.66 2.50
CA THR A 200 -0.92 5.88 2.36
C THR A 200 -0.41 6.94 1.39
N TYR A 201 0.92 7.06 1.28
CA TYR A 201 1.56 8.11 0.48
C TYR A 201 2.04 7.60 -0.89
N THR A 202 1.84 6.32 -1.22
CA THR A 202 2.47 5.63 -2.36
C THR A 202 2.22 6.35 -3.68
N HIS A 203 0.95 6.58 -4.05
CA HIS A 203 0.61 7.27 -5.30
C HIS A 203 1.12 8.72 -5.34
N ARG A 204 1.01 9.44 -4.23
CA ARG A 204 1.47 10.84 -4.13
C ARG A 204 3.00 10.93 -4.28
N LEU A 205 3.74 10.01 -3.66
CA LEU A 205 5.19 9.91 -3.81
C LEU A 205 5.59 9.56 -5.25
N MET A 206 4.90 8.61 -5.88
CA MET A 206 5.17 8.22 -7.27
C MET A 206 4.92 9.39 -8.24
N ILE A 207 3.78 10.08 -8.10
CA ILE A 207 3.49 11.26 -8.92
C ILE A 207 4.51 12.38 -8.66
N GLN A 208 4.91 12.59 -7.41
CA GLN A 208 5.95 13.57 -7.09
C GLN A 208 7.29 13.23 -7.76
N ALA A 209 7.68 11.95 -7.79
CA ALA A 209 8.89 11.49 -8.47
C ALA A 209 8.82 11.76 -9.99
N LEU A 210 7.71 11.39 -10.63
CA LEU A 210 7.50 11.64 -12.07
C LEU A 210 7.44 13.14 -12.40
N TRP A 211 6.84 13.95 -11.54
CA TRP A 211 6.79 15.40 -11.73
C TRP A 211 8.18 16.04 -11.61
N ILE A 212 8.99 15.61 -10.63
CA ILE A 212 10.38 16.05 -10.53
C ILE A 212 11.19 15.60 -11.75
N ALA A 213 10.97 14.39 -12.26
CA ALA A 213 11.60 13.93 -13.50
C ALA A 213 11.22 14.83 -14.70
N ALA A 214 9.96 15.27 -14.77
CA ALA A 214 9.50 16.20 -15.80
C ALA A 214 10.14 17.59 -15.68
N GLN A 215 10.26 18.10 -14.45
CA GLN A 215 10.95 19.37 -14.17
C GLN A 215 12.44 19.33 -14.55
N LYS A 216 13.09 18.16 -14.38
CA LYS A 216 14.48 17.91 -14.81
C LYS A 216 14.62 17.63 -16.31
N GLY A 217 13.50 17.47 -17.04
CA GLY A 217 13.49 17.17 -18.48
C GLY A 217 13.76 15.70 -18.84
N GLU A 218 13.78 14.81 -17.86
CA GLU A 218 13.97 13.36 -18.05
C GLU A 218 12.66 12.66 -18.43
N LEU A 219 11.52 13.22 -18.00
CA LEU A 219 10.19 12.93 -18.53
C LEU A 219 9.73 14.11 -19.40
N ASP A 220 9.69 13.91 -20.73
CA ASP A 220 9.35 14.98 -21.64
C ASP A 220 7.82 15.05 -21.78
N LEU A 221 7.20 16.07 -21.17
CA LEU A 221 5.75 16.31 -21.22
C LEU A 221 5.32 17.29 -22.32
N THR A 222 6.19 17.56 -23.30
CA THR A 222 5.87 18.43 -24.45
C THR A 222 4.79 17.79 -25.32
N ILE A 223 3.68 18.50 -25.54
CA ILE A 223 2.56 18.04 -26.37
C ILE A 223 2.88 18.27 -27.85
N ASP A 224 3.34 19.48 -28.17
CA ASP A 224 3.67 19.91 -29.53
C ASP A 224 5.07 20.53 -29.55
N GLU A 225 5.94 19.95 -30.38
CA GLU A 225 7.34 20.36 -30.52
C GLU A 225 7.51 21.75 -31.14
N LYS A 226 6.53 22.26 -31.89
CA LYS A 226 6.55 23.59 -32.51
C LYS A 226 6.18 24.68 -31.51
N THR A 227 5.10 24.47 -30.76
CA THR A 227 4.63 25.44 -29.76
C THR A 227 5.38 25.34 -28.44
N LYS A 228 6.12 24.23 -28.22
CA LYS A 228 6.76 23.88 -26.94
C LYS A 228 5.77 23.85 -25.78
N GLN A 229 4.49 23.68 -26.07
CA GLN A 229 3.46 23.52 -25.06
C GLN A 229 3.71 22.23 -24.28
N LYS A 230 3.71 22.31 -22.95
CA LYS A 230 3.85 21.15 -22.05
C LYS A 230 2.54 20.86 -21.35
N LEU A 231 2.31 19.59 -21.01
CA LEU A 231 1.22 19.22 -20.10
C LEU A 231 1.45 19.87 -18.74
N SER A 232 0.41 20.46 -18.17
CA SER A 232 0.34 20.72 -16.73
C SER A 232 0.27 19.40 -15.96
N LEU A 233 0.55 19.40 -14.65
CA LEU A 233 0.44 18.20 -13.83
C LEU A 233 -0.99 17.61 -13.87
N ARG A 234 -2.02 18.46 -13.88
CA ARG A 234 -3.42 18.00 -14.01
C ARG A 234 -3.69 17.30 -15.35
N GLN A 235 -3.22 17.87 -16.46
CA GLN A 235 -3.34 17.23 -17.77
C GLN A 235 -2.50 15.95 -17.86
N PHE A 236 -1.39 15.87 -17.15
CA PHE A 236 -0.61 14.65 -17.03
C PHE A 236 -1.36 13.55 -16.27
N LEU A 237 -2.04 13.88 -15.15
CA LEU A 237 -2.93 12.93 -14.46
C LEU A 237 -4.10 12.47 -15.33
N GLU A 238 -4.73 13.41 -16.03
CA GLU A 238 -5.78 13.10 -17.01
C GLU A 238 -5.28 12.14 -18.08
N LEU A 239 -4.07 12.37 -18.63
CA LEU A 239 -3.43 11.44 -19.57
C LEU A 239 -3.27 10.04 -18.97
N LEU A 240 -2.75 9.96 -17.75
CA LEU A 240 -2.48 8.69 -17.06
C LEU A 240 -3.77 7.88 -16.86
N ILE A 241 -4.86 8.54 -16.52
CA ILE A 241 -6.12 7.89 -16.18
C ILE A 241 -6.94 7.55 -17.43
N MET A 242 -7.06 8.49 -18.36
CA MET A 242 -8.02 8.37 -19.46
C MET A 242 -7.48 7.61 -20.66
N VAL A 243 -6.16 7.71 -20.94
CA VAL A 243 -5.55 6.98 -22.06
C VAL A 243 -5.33 5.54 -21.66
N LYS A 244 -5.63 4.63 -22.58
CA LYS A 244 -5.50 3.19 -22.35
C LYS A 244 -4.35 2.59 -23.15
N TYR A 245 -3.69 1.61 -22.54
CA TYR A 245 -2.77 0.68 -23.17
C TYR A 245 -3.23 -0.74 -22.87
N ASP A 246 -3.57 -1.50 -23.92
CA ASP A 246 -4.08 -2.87 -23.80
C ASP A 246 -5.34 -2.97 -22.91
N ASN A 247 -6.29 -2.06 -23.13
CA ASN A 247 -7.56 -1.90 -22.39
C ASN A 247 -7.44 -1.38 -20.94
N GLU A 248 -6.23 -1.18 -20.42
CA GLU A 248 -6.00 -0.64 -19.08
C GLU A 248 -5.46 0.78 -19.11
N SER A 249 -5.75 1.59 -18.09
CA SER A 249 -5.24 2.96 -18.03
C SER A 249 -3.71 2.98 -17.93
N LEU A 250 -3.08 4.04 -18.46
CA LEU A 250 -1.64 4.21 -18.31
C LEU A 250 -1.22 4.26 -16.84
N TRP A 251 -2.06 4.79 -15.94
CA TRP A 251 -1.90 4.74 -14.49
C TRP A 251 -1.67 3.30 -14.00
N LEU A 252 -2.60 2.40 -14.34
CA LEU A 252 -2.52 1.00 -13.94
C LEU A 252 -1.25 0.33 -14.47
N GLN A 253 -0.92 0.59 -15.73
CA GLN A 253 0.27 -0.02 -16.35
C GLN A 253 1.60 0.56 -15.85
N SER A 254 1.58 1.80 -15.36
CA SER A 254 2.79 2.55 -14.98
C SER A 254 3.20 2.35 -13.53
N PHE A 255 2.24 2.37 -12.58
CA PHE A 255 2.56 2.32 -11.15
C PHE A 255 1.43 1.84 -10.23
N ASP A 256 0.39 1.21 -10.81
CA ASP A 256 -0.62 0.48 -10.06
C ASP A 256 -0.74 -0.98 -10.59
N ASN A 257 0.39 -1.51 -11.08
CA ASN A 257 0.49 -2.85 -11.67
C ASN A 257 0.85 -3.90 -10.61
N PHE A 258 -0.07 -4.82 -10.34
CA PHE A 258 0.13 -5.87 -9.34
C PHE A 258 1.13 -6.99 -9.75
N ILE A 259 1.55 -7.02 -11.02
CA ILE A 259 2.18 -8.20 -11.64
C ILE A 259 3.73 -8.08 -11.75
N ASP A 260 4.33 -7.02 -11.21
CA ASP A 260 5.62 -6.52 -11.74
C ASP A 260 6.94 -6.93 -11.08
N SER A 261 6.93 -7.75 -10.02
CA SER A 261 8.20 -8.43 -9.66
C SER A 261 8.36 -9.62 -10.60
N ILE A 262 9.53 -9.77 -11.24
CA ILE A 262 9.82 -10.88 -12.18
C ILE A 262 9.55 -12.26 -11.52
N SER A 263 9.64 -12.34 -10.19
CA SER A 263 9.21 -13.50 -9.41
C SER A 263 7.69 -13.59 -9.20
N SER A 264 6.94 -12.49 -9.06
CA SER A 264 5.48 -12.50 -8.88
C SER A 264 4.77 -13.09 -10.09
N HIS A 265 5.05 -12.65 -11.32
CA HIS A 265 4.28 -13.12 -12.48
C HIS A 265 4.44 -14.63 -12.71
N ASP A 266 5.67 -15.11 -12.71
CA ASP A 266 6.00 -16.52 -12.93
C ASP A 266 5.53 -17.41 -11.77
N LEU A 267 5.59 -16.90 -10.53
CA LEU A 267 5.13 -17.60 -9.34
C LEU A 267 3.61 -17.59 -9.19
N LEU A 268 2.93 -16.48 -9.47
CA LEU A 268 1.47 -16.38 -9.43
C LEU A 268 0.82 -17.25 -10.51
N LYS A 269 1.42 -17.27 -11.70
CA LYS A 269 1.05 -18.20 -12.77
C LYS A 269 1.20 -19.65 -12.31
N LYS A 270 2.37 -20.03 -11.78
CA LYS A 270 2.60 -21.40 -11.29
C LYS A 270 1.79 -21.76 -10.03
N LEU A 271 1.45 -20.79 -9.18
CA LEU A 271 0.55 -20.96 -8.03
C LEU A 271 -0.89 -21.23 -8.48
N SER A 272 -1.36 -20.52 -9.51
CA SER A 272 -2.65 -20.79 -10.15
C SER A 272 -2.70 -22.17 -10.84
N GLU A 273 -1.53 -22.72 -11.18
CA GLU A 273 -1.35 -24.05 -11.78
C GLU A 273 -1.08 -25.16 -10.74
N GLY A 274 -1.08 -24.86 -9.43
CA GLY A 274 -0.97 -25.86 -8.36
C GLY A 274 0.45 -26.29 -8.01
N ILE A 275 1.33 -25.34 -7.70
CA ILE A 275 2.72 -25.59 -7.27
C ILE A 275 2.83 -26.56 -6.08
N SER A 276 3.84 -27.42 -6.12
CA SER A 276 4.24 -28.26 -4.99
C SER A 276 5.03 -27.45 -3.94
N SER A 277 4.95 -27.83 -2.66
CA SER A 277 5.74 -27.19 -1.59
C SER A 277 7.26 -27.25 -1.80
N ALA A 278 7.75 -28.16 -2.66
CA ALA A 278 9.16 -28.28 -3.04
C ALA A 278 9.63 -27.22 -4.06
N ASP A 279 8.72 -26.61 -4.82
CA ASP A 279 9.06 -25.55 -5.78
C ASP A 279 9.08 -24.16 -5.12
N ILE A 280 8.28 -23.97 -4.07
CA ILE A 280 8.34 -22.77 -3.20
C ILE A 280 9.70 -22.65 -2.50
N SER A 281 10.31 -23.76 -2.08
CA SER A 281 11.65 -23.76 -1.47
C SER A 281 12.80 -23.46 -2.43
N LYS A 282 12.52 -23.34 -3.74
CA LYS A 282 13.52 -22.94 -4.75
C LYS A 282 13.51 -21.43 -5.02
N LEU A 283 12.58 -20.68 -4.41
CA LEU A 283 12.58 -19.22 -4.48
C LEU A 283 13.80 -18.67 -3.74
N ASN A 284 14.70 -18.05 -4.48
CA ASN A 284 15.87 -17.37 -3.94
C ASN A 284 15.66 -15.85 -4.03
N PRO A 285 15.34 -15.17 -2.90
CA PRO A 285 15.15 -13.73 -2.87
C PRO A 285 16.37 -12.93 -3.32
N GLY A 286 17.56 -13.53 -3.29
CA GLY A 286 18.79 -12.88 -3.77
C GLY A 286 18.89 -12.69 -5.27
N GLY A 287 17.98 -13.28 -6.04
CA GLY A 287 17.86 -13.10 -7.50
C GLY A 287 16.70 -12.21 -7.95
N TYR A 288 16.01 -11.53 -7.03
CA TYR A 288 14.83 -10.74 -7.40
C TYR A 288 15.21 -9.45 -8.11
N SER A 289 14.44 -9.09 -9.13
CA SER A 289 14.45 -7.75 -9.72
C SER A 289 13.19 -7.03 -9.26
N TYR A 290 13.35 -5.77 -8.85
CA TYR A 290 12.27 -4.99 -8.30
C TYR A 290 11.84 -3.92 -9.30
N SER A 291 10.55 -3.66 -9.33
CA SER A 291 9.92 -2.63 -10.14
C SER A 291 8.97 -1.86 -9.24
N ASP A 292 9.04 -0.53 -9.26
CA ASP A 292 8.13 0.33 -8.49
C ASP A 292 6.76 0.44 -9.15
N ARG A 293 6.55 -0.27 -10.27
CA ARG A 293 5.27 -0.32 -10.96
C ARG A 293 4.15 -0.96 -10.12
N SER A 294 4.53 -1.76 -9.14
CA SER A 294 3.61 -2.24 -8.11
C SER A 294 3.69 -1.32 -6.89
N PRO A 295 2.57 -0.75 -6.43
CA PRO A 295 2.58 0.12 -5.26
C PRO A 295 2.98 -0.64 -3.99
N PHE A 296 2.73 -1.95 -3.97
CA PHE A 296 3.14 -2.88 -2.92
C PHE A 296 4.66 -3.01 -2.85
N VAL A 297 5.28 -3.21 -4.02
CA VAL A 297 6.73 -3.33 -4.14
C VAL A 297 7.41 -2.01 -3.83
N PHE A 298 6.89 -0.90 -4.38
CA PHE A 298 7.42 0.44 -4.15
C PHE A 298 7.39 0.81 -2.67
N HIS A 299 6.26 0.63 -1.98
CA HIS A 299 6.17 0.90 -0.54
C HIS A 299 7.14 0.02 0.26
N MET A 300 7.24 -1.28 -0.05
CA MET A 300 8.20 -2.18 0.59
C MET A 300 9.65 -1.77 0.35
N LEU A 301 10.00 -1.33 -0.86
CA LEU A 301 11.32 -0.77 -1.15
C LEU A 301 11.62 0.44 -0.28
N LEU A 302 10.67 1.36 -0.13
CA LEU A 302 10.85 2.54 0.71
C LEU A 302 11.03 2.17 2.20
N VAL A 303 10.19 1.30 2.77
CA VAL A 303 10.26 0.97 4.21
C VAL A 303 11.40 0.02 4.57
N CYS A 304 11.79 -0.89 3.67
CA CYS A 304 12.84 -1.87 3.92
C CYS A 304 14.24 -1.41 3.48
N PHE A 305 14.32 -0.68 2.36
CA PHE A 305 15.56 -0.36 1.66
C PHE A 305 15.75 1.14 1.35
N GLY A 306 14.92 2.03 1.90
CA GLY A 306 15.02 3.46 1.59
C GLY A 306 16.40 4.04 1.90
N LYS A 307 17.08 3.65 2.99
CA LYS A 307 18.46 4.06 3.30
C LYS A 307 19.43 3.66 2.19
N GLU A 308 19.36 2.43 1.73
CA GLU A 308 20.16 1.91 0.63
C GLU A 308 19.88 2.65 -0.70
N LEU A 309 18.64 3.11 -0.89
CA LEU A 309 18.22 3.93 -2.02
C LEU A 309 18.54 5.43 -1.86
N GLY A 310 19.10 5.84 -0.70
CA GLY A 310 19.40 7.23 -0.40
C GLY A 310 18.21 8.08 0.07
N LEU A 311 17.17 7.44 0.60
CA LEU A 311 15.95 8.00 1.17
C LEU A 311 15.75 7.62 2.67
N PRO A 312 16.73 7.87 3.55
CA PRO A 312 16.68 7.41 4.94
C PRO A 312 15.58 8.09 5.77
N THR A 313 15.12 9.27 5.39
CA THR A 313 14.11 10.03 6.16
C THR A 313 12.71 9.54 5.82
N ILE A 314 12.41 9.40 4.53
CA ILE A 314 11.17 8.79 4.03
C ILE A 314 11.05 7.37 4.58
N GLN A 315 12.12 6.57 4.55
CA GLN A 315 12.11 5.22 5.14
C GLN A 315 11.62 5.23 6.58
N ARG A 316 12.26 6.03 7.45
CA ARG A 316 11.91 6.09 8.88
C ARG A 316 10.49 6.59 9.10
N PHE A 317 10.09 7.60 8.33
CA PHE A 317 8.76 8.16 8.41
C PHE A 317 7.71 7.11 8.03
N LEU A 318 7.89 6.40 6.93
CA LEU A 318 6.93 5.38 6.48
C LEU A 318 6.97 4.13 7.36
N LEU A 319 8.13 3.71 7.87
CA LEU A 319 8.27 2.55 8.75
C LEU A 319 7.45 2.70 10.05
N ASP A 320 7.47 3.87 10.69
CA ASP A 320 6.61 4.12 11.86
C ASP A 320 5.10 4.07 11.49
N HIS A 321 4.72 4.42 10.25
CA HIS A 321 3.34 4.26 9.78
C HIS A 321 2.98 2.78 9.64
N SER A 322 3.81 2.00 8.93
CA SER A 322 3.63 0.55 8.79
C SER A 322 3.54 -0.18 10.13
N TYR A 323 4.36 0.20 11.11
CA TYR A 323 4.29 -0.40 12.44
C TYR A 323 3.01 -0.09 13.19
N LYS A 324 2.47 1.10 13.01
CA LYS A 324 1.18 1.49 13.59
C LYS A 324 0.01 0.73 13.03
N ASP A 325 0.01 0.46 11.73
CA ASP A 325 -1.04 -0.32 11.09
C ASP A 325 -0.93 -1.81 11.46
N ALA A 326 0.28 -2.35 11.47
CA ALA A 326 0.52 -3.70 11.95
C ALA A 326 0.14 -3.87 13.44
N TYR A 327 0.32 -2.84 14.27
CA TYR A 327 -0.10 -2.89 15.68
C TYR A 327 -1.62 -2.78 15.84
N LYS A 328 -2.31 -1.97 15.03
CA LYS A 328 -3.78 -1.95 14.95
C LYS A 328 -4.32 -3.35 14.60
N MET A 329 -3.69 -4.02 13.64
CA MET A 329 -4.04 -5.40 13.26
C MET A 329 -3.84 -6.40 14.38
N LEU A 330 -2.68 -6.34 15.04
CA LEU A 330 -2.36 -7.21 16.17
C LEU A 330 -3.42 -7.07 17.27
N HIS A 331 -3.79 -5.85 17.61
CA HIS A 331 -4.81 -5.58 18.61
C HIS A 331 -6.19 -6.15 18.23
N LYS A 332 -6.58 -6.06 16.95
CA LYS A 332 -7.83 -6.68 16.47
C LYS A 332 -7.79 -8.20 16.55
N ALA A 333 -6.65 -8.80 16.22
CA ALA A 333 -6.47 -10.23 16.34
C ALA A 333 -6.61 -10.69 17.81
N GLU A 334 -6.04 -9.94 18.76
CA GLU A 334 -6.20 -10.18 20.21
C GLU A 334 -7.67 -10.13 20.63
N GLN A 335 -8.39 -9.05 20.28
CA GLN A 335 -9.83 -8.92 20.59
C GLN A 335 -10.68 -10.06 20.03
N HIS A 336 -10.34 -10.53 18.82
CA HIS A 336 -11.03 -11.66 18.20
C HIS A 336 -10.81 -12.98 18.95
N ILE A 337 -9.60 -13.21 19.47
CA ILE A 337 -9.27 -14.38 20.29
C ILE A 337 -9.99 -14.29 21.64
N GLU A 338 -9.91 -13.15 22.32
CA GLU A 338 -10.54 -12.93 23.63
C GLU A 338 -12.07 -13.09 23.59
N SER A 339 -12.73 -12.51 22.57
CA SER A 339 -14.18 -12.66 22.36
C SER A 339 -14.61 -14.11 22.12
N SER A 340 -13.68 -14.98 21.73
CA SER A 340 -13.90 -16.41 21.55
C SER A 340 -13.75 -17.21 22.86
N ARG A 341 -13.50 -16.53 24.01
CA ARG A 341 -13.22 -17.13 25.33
C ARG A 341 -12.01 -18.07 25.35
N GLU A 342 -11.10 -17.94 24.40
CA GLU A 342 -9.85 -18.67 24.34
C GLU A 342 -8.75 -17.92 25.11
N SER A 343 -7.80 -18.65 25.70
CA SER A 343 -6.71 -18.04 26.47
C SER A 343 -5.57 -17.59 25.55
N LEU A 344 -5.10 -16.35 25.74
CA LEU A 344 -3.85 -15.85 25.15
C LEU A 344 -2.59 -16.40 25.84
N ALA A 345 -2.73 -17.25 26.87
CA ALA A 345 -1.61 -17.77 27.63
C ALA A 345 -0.64 -18.57 26.74
N GLY A 346 0.60 -18.08 26.61
CA GLY A 346 1.69 -18.73 25.88
C GLY A 346 2.00 -18.14 24.50
N THR A 347 1.18 -17.23 23.98
CA THR A 347 1.44 -16.55 22.70
C THR A 347 2.05 -15.17 22.97
N ASN A 348 3.22 -14.87 22.40
CA ASN A 348 3.81 -13.53 22.49
C ASN A 348 3.40 -12.65 21.28
N LYS A 349 3.32 -11.33 21.48
CA LYS A 349 2.93 -10.36 20.45
C LYS A 349 3.82 -10.41 19.19
N THR A 350 5.10 -10.75 19.35
CA THR A 350 6.07 -10.91 18.27
C THR A 350 5.71 -12.08 17.34
N ASP A 351 5.32 -13.21 17.91
CA ASP A 351 4.91 -14.42 17.19
C ASP A 351 3.61 -14.18 16.42
N MET A 352 2.64 -13.50 17.05
CA MET A 352 1.41 -13.07 16.38
C MET A 352 1.70 -12.13 15.22
N TYR A 353 2.57 -11.13 15.41
CA TYR A 353 2.98 -10.21 14.34
C TYR A 353 3.54 -10.98 13.13
N ILE A 354 4.49 -11.87 13.36
CA ILE A 354 5.14 -12.65 12.29
C ILE A 354 4.09 -13.45 11.50
N ARG A 355 3.15 -14.05 12.21
CA ARG A 355 2.06 -14.83 11.60
C ARG A 355 1.08 -13.97 10.81
N LEU A 356 0.71 -12.80 11.32
CA LEU A 356 -0.15 -11.85 10.62
C LEU A 356 0.50 -11.36 9.33
N MET A 357 1.78 -10.98 9.38
CA MET A 357 2.54 -10.60 8.19
C MET A 357 2.62 -11.75 7.19
N ASN A 358 2.77 -12.99 7.66
CA ASN A 358 2.81 -14.16 6.79
C ASN A 358 1.49 -14.44 6.08
N ILE A 359 0.36 -14.36 6.79
CA ILE A 359 -0.96 -14.47 6.17
C ILE A 359 -1.13 -13.38 5.11
N LEU A 360 -0.84 -12.12 5.45
CA LEU A 360 -0.93 -10.99 4.52
C LEU A 360 -0.08 -11.20 3.26
N ALA A 361 1.18 -11.61 3.41
CA ALA A 361 2.09 -11.85 2.29
C ALA A 361 1.61 -13.00 1.38
N THR A 362 0.94 -14.00 1.94
CA THR A 362 0.34 -15.09 1.15
C THR A 362 -0.96 -14.69 0.46
N MET A 363 -1.70 -13.73 1.00
CA MET A 363 -2.95 -13.22 0.43
C MET A 363 -2.72 -12.15 -0.65
N ALA A 364 -1.47 -11.82 -0.97
CA ALA A 364 -1.16 -10.62 -1.75
C ALA A 364 -1.68 -10.58 -3.19
N HIS A 365 -1.99 -11.75 -3.74
CA HIS A 365 -2.56 -11.91 -5.07
C HIS A 365 -4.08 -11.78 -5.10
N ASN A 366 -4.71 -11.69 -3.92
CA ASN A 366 -6.16 -11.68 -3.76
C ASN A 366 -6.61 -10.65 -2.72
N PHE A 367 -5.92 -9.51 -2.65
CA PHE A 367 -6.30 -8.43 -1.72
C PHE A 367 -7.71 -7.90 -1.99
N GLY A 368 -8.17 -7.92 -3.24
CA GLY A 368 -9.57 -7.65 -3.61
C GLY A 368 -10.60 -8.68 -3.09
N GLY A 369 -10.12 -9.80 -2.55
CA GLY A 369 -10.94 -10.89 -2.01
C GLY A 369 -10.86 -11.04 -0.49
N VAL A 370 -10.10 -10.23 0.27
CA VAL A 370 -10.05 -10.41 1.73
C VAL A 370 -11.47 -10.20 2.30
N PRO A 371 -12.07 -11.19 3.00
CA PRO A 371 -13.44 -11.04 3.49
C PRO A 371 -13.59 -9.80 4.36
N TYR A 372 -14.67 -9.05 4.15
CA TYR A 372 -15.04 -7.83 4.90
C TYR A 372 -15.15 -8.00 6.44
N LYS A 373 -15.02 -9.23 6.96
CA LYS A 373 -15.15 -9.60 8.38
C LYS A 373 -13.90 -10.23 9.00
N SER A 374 -12.72 -10.00 8.43
CA SER A 374 -11.47 -10.50 8.99
C SER A 374 -10.85 -9.49 9.96
N PHE A 375 -9.90 -9.91 10.81
CA PHE A 375 -9.07 -8.96 11.58
C PHE A 375 -8.12 -8.14 10.69
N PHE A 376 -8.09 -8.43 9.38
CA PHE A 376 -7.45 -7.61 8.36
C PHE A 376 -8.40 -6.60 7.75
N THR A 377 -9.71 -6.56 8.03
CA THR A 377 -10.61 -5.60 7.38
C THR A 377 -11.36 -4.78 8.41
N ILE A 378 -11.79 -3.59 7.98
CA ILE A 378 -12.87 -2.86 8.64
C ILE A 378 -14.06 -3.07 7.73
N ASP A 379 -15.23 -3.41 8.29
CA ASP A 379 -16.45 -3.46 7.50
C ASP A 379 -16.72 -2.03 6.97
N PRO A 380 -16.66 -1.79 5.64
CA PRO A 380 -16.82 -0.46 5.08
C PRO A 380 -18.19 0.15 5.40
N ALA A 381 -19.23 -0.66 5.58
CA ALA A 381 -20.55 -0.19 5.98
C ALA A 381 -20.59 0.29 7.44
N SER A 382 -19.62 -0.14 8.26
CA SER A 382 -19.48 0.25 9.66
C SER A 382 -18.47 1.37 9.89
N TYR A 383 -17.63 1.67 8.88
CA TYR A 383 -16.61 2.69 9.00
C TYR A 383 -17.21 4.07 8.71
N VAL A 384 -17.24 4.90 9.75
CA VAL A 384 -17.58 6.32 9.63
C VAL A 384 -16.29 7.10 9.88
N PRO A 385 -15.83 7.91 8.91
CA PRO A 385 -14.63 8.71 9.11
C PRO A 385 -14.87 9.64 10.31
N PRO A 386 -13.91 9.73 11.25
CA PRO A 386 -14.08 10.48 12.48
C PRO A 386 -14.40 11.96 12.20
N GLU A 387 -15.59 12.41 12.60
CA GLU A 387 -16.09 13.75 12.28
C GLU A 387 -15.17 14.86 12.82
N GLU A 388 -14.45 14.63 13.91
CA GLU A 388 -13.49 15.59 14.46
C GLU A 388 -12.24 15.77 13.57
N LYS A 389 -11.94 14.82 12.70
CA LYS A 389 -10.76 14.83 11.81
C LYS A 389 -11.12 15.07 10.35
N TYR A 390 -12.26 14.55 9.91
CA TYR A 390 -12.62 14.49 8.51
C TYR A 390 -14.02 15.07 8.29
N ALA A 391 -14.18 15.76 7.16
CA ALA A 391 -15.47 16.18 6.66
C ALA A 391 -15.82 15.33 5.44
N VAL A 392 -16.96 14.65 5.47
CA VAL A 392 -17.48 13.93 4.30
C VAL A 392 -17.77 14.95 3.21
N SER A 393 -17.11 14.81 2.07
CA SER A 393 -17.25 15.73 0.93
C SER A 393 -18.21 15.18 -0.13
N SER A 394 -18.32 13.86 -0.21
CA SER A 394 -19.18 13.12 -1.15
C SER A 394 -19.34 11.66 -0.66
N PRO A 395 -20.29 10.88 -1.20
CA PRO A 395 -20.43 9.47 -0.82
C PRO A 395 -19.10 8.72 -0.92
N GLY A 396 -18.66 8.10 0.18
CA GLY A 396 -17.42 7.34 0.23
C GLY A 396 -16.12 8.14 0.28
N ILE A 397 -16.19 9.49 0.28
CA ILE A 397 -15.00 10.35 0.23
C ILE A 397 -15.05 11.39 1.36
N ALA A 398 -13.97 11.50 2.10
CA ALA A 398 -13.82 12.52 3.13
C ALA A 398 -12.52 13.30 2.95
N ARG A 399 -12.49 14.51 3.51
CA ARG A 399 -11.32 15.40 3.49
C ARG A 399 -10.93 15.78 4.89
N PRO A 400 -9.63 15.91 5.18
CA PRO A 400 -9.19 16.32 6.49
C PRO A 400 -9.68 17.74 6.80
N LYS A 401 -10.34 17.93 7.94
CA LYS A 401 -10.71 19.25 8.44
C LYS A 401 -9.46 20.10 8.66
N SER A 402 -9.51 21.37 8.26
CA SER A 402 -8.44 22.32 8.52
C SER A 402 -8.38 22.64 10.02
N GLY A 403 -7.16 22.83 10.56
CA GLY A 403 -6.98 23.56 11.83
C GLY A 403 -6.49 22.78 13.06
N ALA A 404 -6.42 21.45 13.06
CA ALA A 404 -5.84 20.73 14.20
C ALA A 404 -4.32 20.54 14.01
N LYS A 405 -3.49 21.40 14.64
CA LYS A 405 -2.06 21.08 14.83
C LYS A 405 -1.97 19.81 15.67
N LYS A 406 -1.61 18.70 15.04
CA LYS A 406 -1.39 17.44 15.75
C LYS A 406 -0.10 17.55 16.58
N PRO A 407 -0.05 16.93 17.76
CA PRO A 407 1.19 16.85 18.53
C PRO A 407 2.31 16.26 17.68
N ILE A 408 3.53 16.71 17.96
CA ILE A 408 4.76 16.12 17.41
C ILE A 408 5.55 15.60 18.61
N GLY A 409 6.07 14.38 18.52
CA GLY A 409 6.82 13.75 19.60
C GLY A 409 6.66 12.25 19.60
N ARG A 410 6.70 11.65 20.79
CA ARG A 410 6.66 10.20 21.00
C ARG A 410 5.44 9.85 21.86
N TYR A 411 4.75 8.76 21.54
CA TYR A 411 3.78 8.16 22.45
C TYR A 411 4.54 7.47 23.60
N GLY A 412 3.98 7.47 24.81
CA GLY A 412 4.56 6.77 25.96
C GLY A 412 4.60 5.26 25.77
N SER A 413 3.62 4.68 25.06
CA SER A 413 3.59 3.25 24.71
C SER A 413 2.75 2.95 23.46
N TRP A 414 2.86 1.72 22.96
CA TRP A 414 1.96 1.21 21.91
C TRP A 414 0.50 1.12 22.37
N ASP A 415 0.24 0.81 23.64
CA ASP A 415 -1.11 0.78 24.19
C ASP A 415 -1.72 2.19 24.27
N GLU A 416 -0.91 3.21 24.59
CA GLU A 416 -1.33 4.61 24.53
C GLU A 416 -1.71 5.01 23.10
N TYR A 417 -0.88 4.65 22.12
CA TYR A 417 -1.21 4.85 20.71
C TYR A 417 -2.53 4.19 20.32
N ILE A 418 -2.74 2.92 20.71
CA ILE A 418 -3.99 2.21 20.39
C ILE A 418 -5.19 2.91 21.02
N LYS A 419 -5.12 3.27 22.30
CA LYS A 419 -6.20 4.03 22.97
C LYS A 419 -6.48 5.36 22.28
N ALA A 420 -5.44 6.11 21.90
CA ALA A 420 -5.61 7.37 21.18
C ALA A 420 -6.25 7.16 19.80
N SER A 421 -5.88 6.08 19.09
CA SER A 421 -6.42 5.76 17.77
C SER A 421 -7.88 5.30 17.84
N SER A 422 -8.26 4.48 18.83
CA SER A 422 -9.62 3.95 19.00
C SER A 422 -10.62 4.96 19.55
N LEU A 423 -10.16 5.98 20.29
CA LEU A 423 -10.99 7.11 20.72
C LEU A 423 -11.31 8.10 19.58
N SER A 424 -10.58 8.00 18.48
CA SER A 424 -10.55 8.99 17.41
C SER A 424 -11.17 8.49 16.11
N GLY A 425 -12.09 7.54 16.25
CA GLY A 425 -13.01 6.95 15.30
C GLY A 425 -14.00 6.15 16.14
N SER A 426 -15.30 6.39 16.03
CA SER A 426 -16.30 5.64 16.80
C SER A 426 -16.32 4.19 16.30
N PHE A 427 -15.39 3.37 16.77
CA PHE A 427 -15.28 1.95 16.43
C PHE A 427 -16.42 1.09 17.02
N PHE A 428 -17.29 1.69 17.85
CA PHE A 428 -18.38 0.99 18.51
C PHE A 428 -19.59 1.91 18.69
N LYS A 429 -20.57 1.84 17.79
CA LYS A 429 -21.96 1.78 18.27
C LYS A 429 -22.26 0.31 18.48
N ASN A 430 -22.34 -0.11 19.74
CA ASN A 430 -22.94 -1.39 20.11
C ASN A 430 -24.39 -1.38 19.62
N THR A 431 -24.65 -1.92 18.43
CA THR A 431 -26.00 -2.36 18.06
C THR A 431 -26.24 -3.70 18.75
N THR A 432 -26.61 -3.63 20.03
CA THR A 432 -27.32 -4.71 20.68
C THR A 432 -28.74 -4.72 20.14
N THR A 433 -28.95 -5.25 18.94
CA THR A 433 -30.29 -5.65 18.51
C THR A 433 -30.55 -7.03 19.10
N ASN A 434 -31.30 -7.04 20.20
CA ASN A 434 -32.00 -8.23 20.69
C ASN A 434 -32.84 -8.79 19.54
N ILE A 435 -32.40 -9.89 18.95
CA ILE A 435 -33.28 -10.73 18.13
C ILE A 435 -33.99 -11.64 19.12
N GLU A 436 -35.20 -11.22 19.51
CA GLU A 436 -36.16 -12.09 20.17
C GLU A 436 -36.44 -13.30 19.27
N ASN A 437 -36.27 -14.49 19.86
CA ASN A 437 -36.72 -15.76 19.30
C ASN A 437 -38.21 -15.69 18.97
N LYS A 438 -38.56 -15.68 17.68
CA LYS A 438 -39.84 -16.19 17.22
C LYS A 438 -39.63 -17.57 16.61
N ASN A 439 -39.89 -18.57 17.45
CA ASN A 439 -40.20 -19.92 17.02
C ASN A 439 -41.52 -19.89 16.24
N GLU A 440 -41.51 -20.31 14.98
CA GLU A 440 -42.69 -20.87 14.34
C GLU A 440 -42.36 -22.25 13.75
N PRO A 441 -43.23 -23.26 13.94
CA PRO A 441 -42.96 -24.65 13.61
C PRO A 441 -43.27 -24.93 12.14
N THR A 442 -42.36 -25.60 11.44
CA THR A 442 -42.61 -26.17 10.12
C THR A 442 -43.48 -27.42 10.23
N THR A 443 -44.73 -27.30 9.79
CA THR A 443 -45.66 -28.41 9.57
C THR A 443 -45.19 -29.29 8.40
N LEU A 444 -45.11 -30.58 8.68
CA LEU A 444 -45.05 -31.69 7.73
C LEU A 444 -46.36 -31.76 6.91
N GLU A 445 -46.26 -31.80 5.58
CA GLU A 445 -47.29 -32.47 4.77
C GLU A 445 -46.66 -33.49 3.81
N LYS A 446 -47.19 -34.71 3.94
CA LYS A 446 -46.95 -35.87 3.10
C LYS A 446 -47.83 -35.81 1.86
N GLY A 447 -47.22 -36.03 0.70
CA GLY A 447 -47.69 -36.93 -0.37
C GLY A 447 -48.96 -36.58 -1.18
N VAL A 448 -48.89 -36.71 -2.51
CA VAL A 448 -49.29 -37.95 -3.25
C VAL A 448 -49.26 -37.70 -4.77
N ASN A 449 -48.50 -38.55 -5.45
CA ASN A 449 -48.55 -39.11 -6.82
C ASN A 449 -49.42 -38.53 -7.97
N ARG A 450 -48.80 -38.54 -9.17
CA ARG A 450 -49.11 -39.31 -10.42
C ARG A 450 -48.61 -38.46 -11.61
N ARG A 451 -47.85 -38.93 -12.60
CA ARG A 451 -47.71 -40.25 -13.25
C ARG A 451 -46.26 -40.59 -13.53
#